data_AF-A0A1T2L0Q7-F1
#
_entry.id   AF-A0A1T2L0Q7-F1
#
_cell.length_a   1.000
_cell.length_b   1.000
_cell.length_c   1.000
_cell.angle_alpha   90.00
_cell.angle_beta   90.00
_cell.angle_gamma   90.00
#
_symmetry.space_group_name_H-M   'P 1'
#
loop_
_entity.id
_entity.type
_entity.pdbx_description
1 polymer ?
#
loop_
_entity_poly.entity_id
_entity_poly.type
_entity_poly.pdbx_seq_one_letter_code
_entity_poly.pdbx_strand_id
1 'polypeptide(L)'
;MACSPHPGAANWHVAEETRAEIAAEFARIEVDFEGRATIFAAVEEGQAVSHDLATAGRRCFWGGVDAQTVGLTCALAADSAIEEHYMLRVSSETGMADLIQDGVVLGQFVRQP
;
A
#
# COMPACT_ATOMS: atom_id res chain seq x y z
N MET A 1 7.61 25.83 9.60
CA MET A 1 6.46 24.93 9.90
C MET A 1 6.95 23.53 9.61
N ALA A 2 7.09 22.69 10.64
CA ALA A 2 7.43 21.29 10.46
C ALA A 2 6.11 20.58 10.11
N CYS A 3 5.98 20.11 8.87
CA CYS A 3 4.89 19.18 8.53
C CYS A 3 5.23 17.88 9.24
N SER A 4 4.50 17.55 10.30
CA SER A 4 4.66 16.26 10.96
C SER A 4 4.37 15.15 9.94
N PRO A 5 5.27 14.18 9.77
CA PRO A 5 5.07 13.06 8.87
C PRO A 5 3.80 12.30 9.24
N HIS A 6 2.86 12.12 8.30
CA HIS A 6 1.66 11.31 8.54
C HIS A 6 2.08 9.86 8.82
N PRO A 7 1.48 9.13 9.78
CA PRO A 7 1.90 7.75 10.12
C PRO A 7 1.92 6.80 8.91
N GLY A 8 0.96 6.99 8.00
CA GLY A 8 0.84 6.26 6.74
C GLY A 8 1.99 6.49 5.75
N ALA A 9 2.74 7.60 5.86
CA ALA A 9 3.92 7.86 5.04
C ALA A 9 5.11 7.02 5.54
N ALA A 10 5.23 5.83 4.96
CA ALA A 10 6.24 4.82 5.26
C ALA A 10 6.32 3.79 4.13
N ASN A 11 7.26 2.86 4.27
CA ASN A 11 7.28 1.63 3.50
C ASN A 11 6.57 0.52 4.28
N TRP A 12 5.72 -0.21 3.60
CA TRP A 12 4.84 -1.22 4.16
C TRP A 12 4.98 -2.52 3.38
N HIS A 13 5.24 -3.63 4.05
CA HIS A 13 5.26 -4.96 3.47
C HIS A 13 4.02 -5.73 3.89
N VAL A 14 3.48 -6.55 2.99
CA VAL A 14 2.37 -7.42 3.32
C VAL A 14 2.73 -8.34 4.51
N ALA A 15 1.82 -8.48 5.47
CA ALA A 15 1.98 -9.35 6.62
C ALA A 15 1.88 -10.82 6.21
N GLU A 16 2.62 -11.70 6.89
CA GLU A 16 2.72 -13.13 6.55
C GLU A 16 1.37 -13.87 6.59
N GLU A 17 0.44 -13.39 7.42
CA GLU A 17 -0.90 -13.98 7.58
C GLU A 17 -1.88 -13.57 6.48
N THR A 18 -1.48 -12.65 5.59
CA THR A 18 -2.30 -12.22 4.46
C THR A 18 -2.43 -13.35 3.44
N ARG A 19 -3.63 -13.51 2.85
CA ARG A 19 -3.88 -14.54 1.85
C ARG A 19 -2.94 -14.40 0.65
N ALA A 20 -2.46 -15.52 0.12
CA ALA A 20 -1.44 -15.55 -0.93
C ALA A 20 -1.86 -14.76 -2.18
N GLU A 21 -3.12 -14.81 -2.58
CA GLU A 21 -3.65 -14.06 -3.72
C GLU A 21 -3.57 -12.54 -3.52
N ILE A 22 -3.86 -12.06 -2.30
CA ILE A 22 -3.73 -10.64 -1.95
C ILE A 22 -2.26 -10.26 -1.83
N ALA A 23 -1.45 -11.11 -1.21
CA ALA A 23 -0.02 -10.87 -1.06
C ALA A 23 0.70 -10.78 -2.41
N ALA A 24 0.23 -11.52 -3.42
CA ALA A 24 0.71 -11.41 -4.78
C ALA A 24 0.31 -10.09 -5.44
N GLU A 25 -0.92 -9.62 -5.26
CA GLU A 25 -1.40 -8.38 -5.88
C GLU A 25 -0.93 -7.10 -5.15
N PHE A 26 -0.74 -7.18 -3.83
CA PHE A 26 -0.41 -6.07 -2.93
C PHE A 26 0.77 -6.46 -2.04
N ALA A 27 1.92 -6.73 -2.64
CA ALA A 27 3.12 -7.17 -1.92
C ALA A 27 3.70 -6.08 -1.01
N ARG A 28 3.67 -4.82 -1.48
CA ARG A 28 4.35 -3.71 -0.84
C ARG A 28 3.67 -2.39 -1.17
N ILE A 29 3.68 -1.46 -0.22
CA ILE A 29 3.18 -0.11 -0.40
C ILE A 29 4.26 0.86 0.07
N GLU A 30 4.69 1.75 -0.81
CA GLU A 30 5.59 2.86 -0.48
C GLU A 30 4.78 4.14 -0.49
N VAL A 31 4.80 4.90 0.60
CA VAL A 31 4.10 6.18 0.73
C VAL A 31 5.11 7.28 1.08
N ASP A 32 5.37 8.14 0.10
CA ASP A 32 6.37 9.20 0.19
C ASP A 32 5.81 10.45 0.90
N PHE A 33 6.66 11.21 1.58
CA PHE A 33 6.25 12.48 2.20
C PHE A 33 5.76 13.54 1.21
N GLU A 34 6.05 13.39 -0.08
CA GLU A 34 5.72 14.36 -1.14
C GLU A 34 4.33 14.15 -1.77
N GLY A 35 3.45 13.37 -1.13
CA GLY A 35 2.08 13.14 -1.61
C GLY A 35 1.97 12.06 -2.70
N ARG A 36 3.02 11.27 -2.90
CA ARG A 36 3.06 10.13 -3.84
C ARG A 36 3.07 8.81 -3.09
N ALA A 37 2.48 7.80 -3.69
CA ALA A 37 2.57 6.44 -3.21
C ALA A 37 2.63 5.45 -4.37
N THR A 38 3.21 4.28 -4.15
CA THR A 38 3.24 3.19 -5.12
C THR A 38 2.82 1.91 -4.43
N ILE A 39 1.88 1.18 -5.03
CA ILE A 39 1.53 -0.17 -4.61
C ILE A 39 2.18 -1.13 -5.60
N PHE A 40 2.96 -2.07 -5.07
CA PHE A 40 3.68 -3.05 -5.84
C PHE A 40 2.98 -4.41 -5.77
N ALA A 41 2.91 -5.07 -6.91
CA ALA A 41 2.52 -6.48 -7.01
C ALA A 41 3.78 -7.34 -7.02
N ALA A 42 3.72 -8.50 -6.36
CA ALA A 42 4.79 -9.48 -6.43
C ALA A 42 5.01 -9.91 -7.88
N VAL A 43 6.26 -10.25 -8.22
CA VAL A 43 6.57 -10.80 -9.54
C VAL A 43 6.62 -12.32 -9.42
N GLU A 44 5.89 -12.98 -10.33
CA GLU A 44 6.07 -14.40 -10.58
C GLU A 44 7.26 -14.60 -11.52
N GLU A 45 8.37 -15.13 -10.98
CA GLU A 45 9.46 -15.66 -11.80
C GLU A 45 9.41 -17.19 -11.78
N GLY A 46 8.79 -17.78 -12.81
CA GLY A 46 8.59 -19.23 -12.88
C GLY A 46 7.51 -19.70 -11.89
N GLN A 47 7.89 -20.49 -10.88
CA GLN A 47 6.98 -20.97 -9.82
C GLN A 47 7.19 -20.27 -8.45
N ALA A 48 8.07 -19.27 -8.39
CA ALA A 48 8.36 -18.54 -7.16
C ALA A 48 7.73 -17.14 -7.23
N VAL A 49 6.97 -16.79 -6.20
CA VAL A 49 6.46 -15.42 -5.99
C VAL A 49 7.52 -14.66 -5.20
N SER A 50 8.11 -13.63 -5.80
CA SER A 50 9.08 -12.77 -5.13
C SER A 50 8.46 -11.42 -4.79
N HIS A 51 8.42 -11.11 -3.49
CA HIS A 51 7.99 -9.80 -2.98
C HIS A 51 9.12 -8.76 -3.04
N ASP A 52 10.39 -9.18 -3.16
CA ASP A 52 11.55 -8.30 -3.25
C ASP A 52 11.79 -7.77 -4.68
N LEU A 53 11.29 -8.49 -5.69
CA LEU A 53 11.34 -8.12 -7.10
C LEU A 53 10.04 -7.43 -7.58
N ALA A 54 9.20 -6.99 -6.64
CA ALA A 54 7.87 -6.49 -6.92
C ALA A 54 7.86 -5.34 -7.96
N THR A 55 6.89 -5.38 -8.88
CA THR A 55 6.72 -4.35 -9.92
C THR A 55 5.66 -3.35 -9.51
N ALA A 56 5.81 -2.09 -9.91
CA ALA A 56 4.82 -1.06 -9.64
C ALA A 56 3.49 -1.43 -10.33
N GLY A 57 2.52 -1.93 -9.57
CA GLY A 57 1.20 -2.28 -10.07
C GLY A 57 0.28 -1.06 -10.14
N ARG A 58 0.40 -0.15 -9.16
CA ARG A 58 -0.39 1.08 -9.08
C ARG A 58 0.49 2.26 -8.69
N ARG A 59 0.29 3.38 -9.38
CA ARG A 59 0.92 4.66 -9.05
C ARG A 59 -0.14 5.58 -8.49
N CYS A 60 0.10 6.09 -7.29
CA CYS A 60 -0.93 6.76 -6.52
C CYS A 60 -0.50 8.16 -6.08
N PHE A 61 -1.49 9.03 -5.93
CA PHE A 61 -1.39 10.20 -5.06
C PHE A 61 -2.05 9.88 -3.72
N TRP A 62 -1.56 10.49 -2.65
CA TRP A 62 -2.17 10.33 -1.33
C TRP A 62 -2.49 11.66 -0.65
N GLY A 63 -3.51 11.63 0.20
CA GLY A 63 -3.87 12.72 1.10
C GLY A 63 -4.30 12.17 2.46
N GLY A 64 -4.05 12.92 3.53
CA GLY A 64 -4.54 12.57 4.86
C GLY A 64 -6.06 12.65 4.90
N VAL A 65 -6.71 11.58 5.34
CA VAL A 65 -8.16 11.52 5.60
C VAL A 65 -8.43 11.88 7.05
N ASP A 66 -7.64 11.31 7.95
CA ASP A 66 -7.65 11.61 9.38
C ASP A 66 -6.23 11.47 9.96
N ALA A 67 -6.07 11.34 11.27
CA ALA A 67 -4.76 11.27 11.92
C ALA A 67 -4.00 9.95 11.67
N GLN A 68 -4.68 8.89 11.25
CA GLN A 68 -4.15 7.54 11.07
C GLN A 68 -4.40 6.97 9.67
N THR A 69 -5.28 7.60 8.88
CA THR A 69 -5.70 7.11 7.57
C THR A 69 -5.24 8.05 6.46
N VAL A 70 -4.59 7.48 5.45
CA VAL A 70 -4.40 8.15 4.15
C VAL A 70 -5.36 7.57 3.12
N GLY A 71 -5.90 8.43 2.27
CA GLY A 71 -6.61 8.04 1.05
C GLY A 71 -5.64 8.00 -0.10
N LEU A 72 -5.75 6.95 -0.93
CA LEU A 72 -4.94 6.71 -2.12
C LEU A 72 -5.84 6.80 -3.34
N THR A 73 -5.44 7.59 -4.33
CA THR A 73 -6.05 7.61 -5.67
C THR A 73 -5.00 7.12 -6.65
N CYS A 74 -5.26 5.98 -7.27
CA CYS A 74 -4.27 5.18 -7.98
C CYS A 74 -4.67 4.99 -9.44
N ALA A 75 -3.69 5.08 -10.33
CA ALA A 75 -3.82 4.59 -11.71
C ALA A 75 -3.09 3.25 -11.84
N LEU A 76 -3.68 2.30 -12.57
CA LEU A 76 -3.01 1.04 -12.88
C LEU A 76 -1.81 1.31 -13.79
N ALA A 77 -0.67 0.69 -13.49
CA ALA A 77 0.54 0.85 -14.29
C ALA A 77 0.40 0.23 -15.69
N ALA A 78 -0.42 -0.81 -15.84
CA ALA A 78 -0.72 -1.46 -17.11
C ALA A 78 -1.72 -0.65 -17.97
N ASP A 79 -2.61 0.11 -17.33
CA ASP A 79 -3.60 0.96 -18.01
C ASP A 79 -3.95 2.17 -17.14
N SER A 80 -3.40 3.33 -17.49
CA SER A 80 -3.61 4.56 -16.73
C SER A 80 -5.02 5.16 -16.86
N ALA A 81 -5.89 4.61 -17.73
CA ALA A 81 -7.28 5.00 -17.80
C ALA A 81 -8.13 4.40 -16.67
N ILE A 82 -7.62 3.36 -16.00
CA ILE A 82 -8.28 2.73 -14.87
C ILE A 82 -7.80 3.40 -13.58
N GLU A 83 -8.76 4.01 -12.88
CA GLU A 83 -8.56 4.63 -11.57
C GLU A 83 -9.17 3.74 -10.47
N GLU A 84 -8.40 3.57 -9.38
CA GLU A 84 -8.81 2.82 -8.20
C GLU A 84 -8.56 3.67 -6.94
N HIS A 85 -9.44 3.52 -5.95
CA HIS A 85 -9.32 4.23 -4.67
C HIS A 85 -9.11 3.26 -3.53
N TYR A 86 -8.17 3.60 -2.65
CA TYR A 86 -7.88 2.82 -1.44
C TYR A 86 -7.78 3.72 -0.22
N MET A 87 -7.88 3.12 0.95
CA MET A 87 -7.46 3.73 2.21
C MET A 87 -6.39 2.86 2.85
N LEU A 88 -5.32 3.49 3.35
CA LEU A 88 -4.32 2.84 4.18
C LEU A 88 -4.47 3.40 5.60
N ARG A 89 -4.97 2.56 6.50
CA ARG A 89 -5.27 2.92 7.88
C ARG A 89 -4.26 2.29 8.82
N VAL A 90 -3.50 3.13 9.54
CA VAL A 90 -2.52 2.68 10.52
C VAL A 90 -3.17 2.48 11.88
N SER A 91 -2.95 1.33 12.51
CA SER A 91 -3.35 1.08 13.89
C SER A 91 -2.37 1.75 14.86
N SER A 92 -2.87 2.61 15.73
CA SER A 92 -2.06 3.23 16.79
C SER A 92 -1.62 2.23 17.88
N GLU A 93 -2.27 1.06 17.96
CA GLU A 93 -1.96 0.04 18.97
C GLU A 93 -0.87 -0.92 18.50
N THR A 94 -0.96 -1.39 17.25
CA THR A 94 -0.04 -2.40 16.69
C THR A 94 1.01 -1.80 15.78
N GLY A 95 0.80 -0.58 15.27
CA GLY A 95 1.65 0.04 14.25
C GLY A 95 1.51 -0.58 12.86
N MET A 96 0.63 -1.57 12.67
CA MET A 96 0.33 -2.19 11.38
C MET A 96 -0.66 -1.35 10.58
N ALA A 97 -0.72 -1.56 9.26
CA ALA A 97 -1.67 -0.89 8.39
C ALA A 97 -2.65 -1.87 7.73
N ASP A 98 -3.92 -1.50 7.67
CA ASP A 98 -4.92 -2.18 6.85
C ASP A 98 -5.03 -1.45 5.49
N LEU A 99 -4.91 -2.19 4.38
CA LEU A 99 -5.31 -1.68 3.07
C LEU A 99 -6.78 -1.98 2.83
N ILE A 100 -7.56 -0.95 2.51
CA ILE A 100 -9.02 -1.03 2.41
C ILE A 100 -9.45 -0.52 1.03
N GLN A 101 -10.34 -1.26 0.36
CA GLN A 101 -11.01 -0.83 -0.87
C GLN A 101 -12.52 -1.03 -0.69
N ASP A 102 -13.33 -0.01 -0.99
CA ASP A 102 -14.79 -0.06 -0.87
C ASP A 102 -15.31 -0.57 0.50
N GLY A 103 -14.57 -0.26 1.57
CA GLY A 103 -14.89 -0.69 2.95
C GLY A 103 -14.46 -2.11 3.29
N VAL A 104 -13.85 -2.84 2.35
CA VAL A 104 -13.31 -4.20 2.55
C VAL A 104 -11.81 -4.13 2.83
N VAL A 105 -11.38 -4.77 3.93
CA VAL A 105 -9.95 -4.95 4.21
C VAL A 105 -9.40 -5.99 3.24
N LEU A 106 -8.46 -5.57 2.40
CA LEU A 106 -7.80 -6.44 1.43
C LEU A 106 -6.68 -7.24 2.11
N GLY A 107 -5.82 -6.56 2.87
CA GLY A 107 -4.69 -7.18 3.54
C GLY A 107 -4.10 -6.30 4.64
N GLN A 108 -3.27 -6.92 5.48
CA GLN A 108 -2.53 -6.24 6.53
C GLN A 108 -1.08 -6.07 6.14
N PHE A 109 -0.49 -4.99 6.61
CA PHE A 109 0.86 -4.60 6.28
C PHE A 109 1.65 -4.23 7.52
N VAL A 110 2.90 -4.68 7.55
CA VAL A 110 3.88 -4.34 8.56
C VAL A 110 4.77 -3.21 8.05
N ARG A 111 5.08 -2.27 8.92
CA ARG A 111 5.98 -1.16 8.60
C ARG A 111 7.40 -1.69 8.43
N GLN A 112 8.07 -1.33 7.35
CA GLN A 112 9.49 -1.57 7.21
C GLN A 112 10.30 -0.51 7.98
N PRO A 113 11.47 -0.89 8.55
CA PRO A 113 12.38 0.02 9.21
C PRO A 113 12.94 1.11 8.28
#